data_AF-A0A7S4JHQ7-F1
#
_entry.id   AF-A0A7S4JHQ7-F1
#
_cell.length_a   1.000
_cell.length_b   1.000
_cell.length_c   1.000
_cell.angle_alpha   90.00
_cell.angle_beta   90.00
_cell.angle_gamma   90.00
#
_symmetry.space_group_name_H-M   'P 1'
#
loop_
_entity.id
_entity.type
_entity.pdbx_description
1 polymer ?
#
loop_
_entity_poly.entity_id
_entity_poly.type
_entity_poly.pdbx_seq_one_letter_code
_entity_poly.pdbx_strand_id
1 'polypeptide(L)'
;RLELFGGYMDRYLSTRGPEAVDAYSELAETHGLSPAQLAIAFCESRPFVTSTIIGATSGAQLDQNLAGFGIGWTEELEAGVQAISETYPDPWRMLVRDGG
;
A
#
# COMPACT_ATOMS: atom_id res chain seq x y z
N ARG A 1 15.43 -3.91 9.12
CA ARG A 1 14.65 -3.56 10.35
C ARG A 1 13.62 -4.62 10.70
N LEU A 2 12.95 -5.23 9.71
CA LEU A 2 11.92 -6.26 9.92
C LEU A 2 12.47 -7.60 10.45
N GLU A 3 13.72 -7.93 10.16
CA GLU A 3 14.41 -9.13 10.67
C GLU A 3 14.95 -8.96 12.11
N LEU A 4 14.90 -7.75 12.70
CA LEU A 4 15.46 -7.52 14.04
C LEU A 4 14.63 -8.17 15.17
N PHE A 5 13.39 -8.55 14.90
CA PHE A 5 12.48 -9.11 15.89
C PHE A 5 11.88 -10.43 15.36
N GLY A 6 12.41 -11.56 15.82
CA GLY A 6 11.95 -12.89 15.40
C GLY A 6 10.44 -13.08 15.63
N GLY A 7 9.75 -13.64 14.65
CA GLY A 7 8.29 -13.88 14.69
C GLY A 7 7.40 -12.67 14.37
N TYR A 8 7.96 -11.45 14.26
CA TYR A 8 7.17 -10.26 13.92
C TYR A 8 6.59 -10.34 12.49
N MET A 9 7.37 -10.89 11.55
CA MET A 9 6.96 -11.04 10.14
C MET A 9 5.89 -12.12 9.95
N ASP A 10 5.90 -13.18 10.76
CA ASP A 10 4.99 -14.32 10.59
C ASP A 10 3.52 -13.88 10.60
N ARG A 11 3.17 -12.90 11.44
CA ARG A 11 1.82 -12.32 11.51
C ARG A 11 1.38 -11.67 10.21
N TYR A 12 2.29 -11.05 9.46
CA TYR A 12 1.96 -10.38 8.20
C TYR A 12 2.00 -11.36 7.04
N LEU A 13 2.98 -12.26 7.03
CA LEU A 13 3.16 -13.26 5.98
C LEU A 13 2.10 -14.36 6.00
N SER A 14 1.48 -14.66 7.15
CA SER A 14 0.40 -15.66 7.26
C SER A 14 -0.99 -15.15 6.88
N THR A 15 -1.08 -14.00 6.19
CA THR A 15 -2.34 -13.33 5.82
C THR A 15 -2.42 -13.19 4.30
N ARG A 16 -3.48 -12.56 3.79
CA ARG A 16 -3.58 -12.18 2.37
C ARG A 16 -2.82 -10.87 2.07
N GLY A 17 -2.12 -10.33 3.07
CA GLY A 17 -1.29 -9.14 2.98
C GLY A 17 -0.30 -9.15 1.81
N PRO A 18 0.55 -10.19 1.67
CA PRO A 18 1.52 -10.27 0.57
C PRO A 18 0.85 -10.22 -0.80
N GLU A 19 -0.24 -10.97 -0.98
CA GLU A 19 -1.00 -11.01 -2.24
C GLU A 19 -1.59 -9.64 -2.60
N ALA A 20 -2.13 -8.92 -1.61
CA ALA A 20 -2.66 -7.57 -1.81
C ALA A 20 -1.53 -6.57 -2.13
N VAL A 21 -0.38 -6.68 -1.45
CA VAL A 21 0.80 -5.83 -1.73
C VAL A 21 1.30 -6.05 -3.14
N ASP A 22 1.36 -7.29 -3.62
CA ASP A 22 1.77 -7.61 -4.99
C ASP A 22 0.79 -7.00 -6.00
N ALA A 23 -0.52 -7.14 -5.76
CA ALA A 23 -1.56 -6.57 -6.63
C ALA A 23 -1.48 -5.03 -6.71
N TYR A 24 -1.28 -4.35 -5.58
CA TYR A 24 -1.09 -2.89 -5.59
C TYR A 24 0.24 -2.47 -6.23
N SER A 25 1.28 -3.29 -6.11
CA SER A 25 2.57 -3.02 -6.73
C SER A 25 2.48 -3.13 -8.25
N GLU A 26 1.81 -4.17 -8.76
CA GLU A 26 1.53 -4.34 -10.18
C GLU A 26 0.67 -3.19 -10.73
N LEU A 27 -0.37 -2.77 -10.00
CA LEU A 27 -1.17 -1.60 -10.38
C LEU A 27 -0.30 -0.33 -10.46
N ALA A 28 0.59 -0.10 -9.50
CA ALA A 28 1.49 1.04 -9.55
C ALA A 28 2.40 0.97 -10.79
N GLU A 29 3.01 -0.19 -11.04
CA GLU A 29 3.93 -0.40 -12.17
C GLU A 29 3.26 -0.19 -13.53
N THR A 30 2.03 -0.69 -13.72
CA THR A 30 1.27 -0.51 -14.98
C THR A 30 0.95 0.96 -15.26
N HIS A 31 0.88 1.80 -14.23
CA HIS A 31 0.71 3.25 -14.33
C HIS A 31 2.03 4.03 -14.28
N GLY A 32 3.19 3.36 -14.30
CA GLY A 32 4.50 4.00 -14.25
C GLY A 32 4.83 4.65 -12.90
N LEU A 33 4.17 4.20 -11.83
CA LEU A 33 4.35 4.68 -10.46
C LEU A 33 5.11 3.64 -9.64
N SER A 34 5.82 4.10 -8.62
CA SER A 34 6.23 3.19 -7.54
C SER A 34 5.07 2.93 -6.57
N PRO A 35 5.07 1.82 -5.82
CA PRO A 35 4.02 1.52 -4.84
C PRO A 35 3.83 2.64 -3.80
N ALA A 36 4.93 3.28 -3.39
CA ALA A 36 4.91 4.42 -2.47
C ALA A 36 4.18 5.63 -3.07
N GLN A 37 4.43 5.93 -4.35
CA GLN A 37 3.78 7.05 -5.03
C GLN A 37 2.28 6.81 -5.20
N LEU A 38 1.87 5.59 -5.59
CA LEU A 38 0.46 5.23 -5.68
C LEU A 38 -0.26 5.42 -4.34
N ALA A 39 0.34 4.91 -3.25
CA ALA A 39 -0.23 5.02 -1.91
C ALA A 39 -0.35 6.49 -1.44
N ILE A 40 0.66 7.32 -1.71
CA ILE A 40 0.65 8.75 -1.33
C ILE A 40 -0.40 9.51 -2.15
N ALA A 41 -0.46 9.30 -3.46
CA ALA A 41 -1.46 9.91 -4.34
C ALA A 41 -2.89 9.50 -3.96
N PHE A 42 -3.08 8.24 -3.56
CA PHE A 42 -4.37 7.78 -3.03
C PHE A 42 -4.77 8.58 -1.79
N CYS A 43 -3.87 8.74 -0.81
CA CYS A 43 -4.15 9.53 0.39
C CYS A 43 -4.44 11.00 0.06
N GLU A 44 -3.64 11.64 -0.82
CA GLU A 44 -3.82 13.04 -1.21
C GLU A 44 -5.16 13.30 -1.91
N SER A 45 -5.62 12.36 -2.73
CA SER A 45 -6.87 12.49 -3.48
C SER A 45 -8.14 12.48 -2.62
N ARG A 46 -8.05 12.10 -1.34
CA ARG A 46 -9.23 12.00 -0.47
C ARG A 46 -9.50 13.33 0.25
N PRO A 47 -10.73 13.88 0.17
CA PRO A 47 -11.05 15.21 0.72
C PRO A 47 -10.97 15.30 2.25
N PHE A 48 -10.99 14.15 2.95
CA PHE A 48 -10.90 14.08 4.41
C PHE A 48 -9.47 13.89 4.93
N VAL A 49 -8.47 13.76 4.05
CA VAL A 49 -7.06 13.64 4.43
C VAL A 49 -6.41 15.03 4.36
N THR A 50 -6.05 15.60 5.51
CA THR A 50 -5.39 16.92 5.55
C THR A 50 -3.91 16.85 5.22
N SER A 51 -3.23 15.77 5.62
CA SER A 51 -1.80 15.57 5.39
C SER A 51 -1.44 14.09 5.46
N THR A 52 -0.50 13.67 4.62
CA THR A 52 0.07 12.31 4.61
C THR A 52 1.42 12.32 5.32
N ILE A 53 1.52 11.62 6.45
CA ILE A 53 2.78 11.46 7.19
C ILE A 53 3.61 10.39 6.51
N ILE A 54 4.76 10.78 5.93
CA ILE A 54 5.69 9.87 5.28
C ILE A 54 6.93 9.60 6.13
N GLY A 55 7.46 8.38 6.06
CA GLY A 55 8.71 7.98 6.71
C GLY A 55 9.79 7.67 5.68
N ALA A 56 11.02 8.13 5.93
CA ALA A 56 12.18 7.82 5.12
C ALA A 56 13.41 7.63 6.01
N THR A 57 14.26 6.68 5.65
CA THR A 57 15.55 6.42 6.33
C THR A 57 16.76 6.81 5.46
N SER A 58 16.51 7.31 4.26
CA SER A 58 17.50 7.82 3.32
C SER A 58 16.93 8.98 2.50
N GLY A 59 17.81 9.79 1.90
CA GLY A 59 17.40 10.87 0.98
C GLY A 59 16.64 10.33 -0.24
N ALA A 60 17.11 9.24 -0.85
CA ALA A 60 16.44 8.64 -2.00
C ALA A 60 15.00 8.18 -1.69
N GLN A 61 14.74 7.63 -0.50
CA GLN A 61 13.38 7.29 -0.07
C GLN A 61 12.52 8.54 0.12
N LEU A 62 13.10 9.61 0.68
CA LEU A 62 12.40 10.87 0.83
C LEU A 62 12.02 11.44 -0.54
N ASP A 63 12.97 11.49 -1.48
CA ASP A 63 12.74 12.00 -2.84
C ASP A 63 11.66 11.19 -3.57
N GLN A 64 11.70 9.86 -3.45
CA GLN A 64 10.67 8.96 -4.01
C GLN A 64 9.28 9.24 -3.40
N ASN A 65 9.20 9.40 -2.07
CA ASN A 65 7.94 9.69 -1.40
C ASN A 65 7.39 11.07 -1.79
N LEU A 66 8.26 12.09 -1.88
CA LEU A 66 7.89 13.44 -2.29
C LEU A 66 7.35 13.47 -3.73
N ALA A 67 7.91 12.63 -4.61
CA ALA A 67 7.41 12.47 -5.98
C ALA A 67 6.04 11.78 -6.06
N GLY A 68 5.45 11.35 -4.94
CA GLY A 68 4.08 10.84 -4.88
C GLY A 68 3.00 11.92 -4.77
N PHE A 69 3.37 13.12 -4.29
CA PHE A 69 2.44 14.24 -4.15
C PHE A 69 2.24 14.95 -5.50
N GLY A 70 1.03 15.47 -5.74
CA GLY A 70 0.66 16.16 -6.97
C GLY A 70 0.43 15.23 -8.16
N ILE A 71 0.47 13.91 -7.97
CA ILE A 71 0.05 12.94 -8.98
C ILE A 71 -1.47 13.05 -9.13
N GLY A 72 -1.93 13.29 -10.36
CA GLY A 72 -3.36 13.33 -10.67
C GLY A 72 -4.00 11.97 -10.45
N TRP A 73 -5.02 11.92 -9.58
CA TRP A 73 -5.77 10.70 -9.32
C TRP A 73 -6.86 10.50 -10.39
N THR A 74 -6.68 9.49 -11.24
CA THR A 74 -7.57 9.23 -12.39
C THR A 74 -8.66 8.21 -12.07
N GLU A 75 -9.67 8.11 -12.95
CA GLU A 75 -10.73 7.11 -12.82
C GLU A 75 -10.19 5.67 -12.96
N GLU A 76 -9.16 5.46 -13.78
CA GLU A 76 -8.52 4.15 -13.95
C GLU A 76 -7.81 3.71 -12.66
N LEU A 77 -7.12 4.63 -11.99
CA LEU A 77 -6.49 4.36 -10.69
C LEU A 77 -7.54 4.06 -9.61
N GLU A 78 -8.64 4.83 -9.58
CA GLU A 78 -9.75 4.57 -8.66
C GLU A 78 -10.33 3.16 -8.89
N ALA A 79 -10.63 2.81 -10.14
CA ALA A 79 -11.19 1.51 -10.49
C ALA A 79 -10.24 0.36 -10.16
N GLY A 80 -8.94 0.51 -10.43
CA GLY A 80 -7.91 -0.48 -10.09
C GLY A 80 -7.80 -0.70 -8.58
N VAL A 81 -7.72 0.38 -7.81
CA VAL A 81 -7.67 0.28 -6.34
C VAL A 81 -8.95 -0.32 -5.76
N GLN A 82 -10.11 0.04 -6.31
CA GLN A 82 -11.39 -0.51 -5.89
C GLN A 82 -11.46 -2.02 -6.15
N ALA A 83 -11.09 -2.49 -7.35
CA ALA A 83 -11.12 -3.91 -7.68
C ALA A 83 -10.20 -4.75 -6.77
N ILE A 84 -9.01 -4.23 -6.46
CA ILE A 84 -8.10 -4.87 -5.50
C ILE A 84 -8.72 -4.88 -4.10
N SER A 85 -9.28 -3.75 -3.64
CA SER A 85 -9.92 -3.65 -2.32
C SER A 85 -11.11 -4.60 -2.17
N GLU A 86 -11.93 -4.78 -3.21
CA GLU A 86 -13.04 -5.74 -3.21
C GLU A 86 -12.56 -7.20 -3.12
N THR A 87 -11.41 -7.50 -3.74
CA THR A 87 -10.76 -8.82 -3.67
C THR A 87 -10.09 -9.06 -2.32
N TYR A 88 -9.57 -8.01 -1.70
CA TYR A 88 -8.75 -8.01 -0.48
C TYR A 88 -9.23 -6.95 0.54
N PRO A 89 -10.46 -7.04 1.09
CA PRO A 89 -11.03 -5.96 1.92
C PRO A 89 -10.37 -5.80 3.30
N ASP A 90 -9.80 -6.87 3.85
CA ASP A 90 -9.03 -6.86 5.10
C ASP A 90 -7.84 -7.83 4.98
N PRO A 91 -6.81 -7.45 4.21
CA PRO A 91 -5.76 -8.38 3.80
C PRO A 91 -4.84 -8.77 4.96
N TRP A 92 -4.75 -7.93 5.99
CA TRP A 92 -3.90 -8.13 7.16
C TRP A 92 -4.59 -8.91 8.29
N ARG A 93 -5.85 -9.29 8.09
CA ARG A 93 -6.56 -10.13 9.05
C ARG A 93 -5.92 -11.50 9.11
N MET A 94 -5.51 -11.89 10.32
CA MET A 94 -5.07 -13.25 10.60
C MET A 94 -6.18 -14.23 10.22
N LEU A 95 -5.87 -15.17 9.33
CA LEU A 95 -6.75 -16.28 9.02
C LEU A 95 -6.83 -17.15 10.28
N VAL A 96 -7.95 -17.08 11.00
CA VAL A 96 -8.19 -17.97 12.14
C VAL A 96 -8.27 -19.38 11.56
N ARG A 97 -7.25 -20.18 11.84
CA ARG A 97 -7.27 -21.61 11.55
C ARG A 97 -8.20 -22.24 12.58
N ASP A 98 -9.35 -22.70 12.10
CA ASP A 98 -10.45 -23.32 12.83
C ASP A 98 -11.35 -22.33 13.59
N GLY A 99 -12.55 -22.11 13.04
CA GLY A 99 -13.56 -21.21 13.58
C GLY A 99 -14.05 -21.58 14.97
N GLY A 100 -14.52 -20.56 15.70
CA GLY A 100 -15.48 -20.69 16.79
C GLY A 100 -16.87 -20.34 16.29
#